data_AF-A0A7X6FN70-F1
#
_entry.id   AF-A0A7X6FN70-F1
#
_cell.length_a   1.000
_cell.length_b   1.000
_cell.length_c   1.000
_cell.angle_alpha   90.00
_cell.angle_beta   90.00
_cell.angle_gamma   90.00
#
_symmetry.space_group_name_H-M   'P 1'
#
loop_
_entity.id
_entity.type
_entity.pdbx_description
1 polymer ?
#
loop_
_entity_poly.entity_id
_entity_poly.type
_entity_poly.pdbx_seq_one_letter_code
_entity_poly.pdbx_strand_id
1 'polypeptide(L)'
;MRFTIKFKLAFAFGLLIVLSTGMSVLAIMSLSSLNSAITNIIQGPAASLRNSGDLSSAVLDAIRNEKNAILNNDPQAISGYIDEVHAKEVTIEQIAQKLSQSANEEVASKSAEFLKQLPAWKQIDDQVLKLAVENTEESNRKAGELSMGEGRKASAVLLDAVNAVNKAIVADLHQTDESTNEQYAFARNLLLTSLAVMFVLSTAIALWIALGINNGLKKIQAVAEGVAIGDLNQNIEIKTNDEIKDLVDTINVMTGNLRNTATIADLIANGDLTVKPKPMSDKDTLGMSLESMVERLRGVVADALSASDNVSSGSQQLSAGSEQLSQGATEQASSAEEASASMEEMAAN
;
A
#
# COMPACT_ATOMS: atom_id res chain seq x y z
N MET A 1 11.96 -17.99 10.12
CA MET A 1 10.62 -18.32 9.58
C MET A 1 10.71 -18.47 8.08
N ARG A 2 9.98 -19.43 7.50
CA ARG A 2 9.93 -19.65 6.06
C ARG A 2 8.96 -18.63 5.44
N PHE A 3 9.44 -17.81 4.51
CA PHE A 3 8.62 -16.78 3.85
C PHE A 3 7.92 -17.39 2.63
N THR A 4 6.82 -18.09 2.88
CA THR A 4 6.00 -18.67 1.82
C THR A 4 5.44 -17.58 0.90
N ILE A 5 5.14 -17.92 -0.35
CA ILE A 5 4.49 -17.03 -1.32
C ILE A 5 3.16 -16.52 -0.73
N LYS A 6 2.38 -17.43 -0.11
CA LYS A 6 1.14 -17.07 0.58
C LYS A 6 1.39 -16.04 1.69
N PHE A 7 2.43 -16.22 2.50
CA PHE A 7 2.77 -15.26 3.56
C PHE A 7 3.23 -13.92 2.99
N LYS A 8 4.09 -13.91 1.96
CA LYS A 8 4.55 -12.67 1.29
C LYS A 8 3.36 -11.86 0.75
N LEU A 9 2.41 -12.53 0.07
CA LEU A 9 1.20 -11.88 -0.45
C LEU A 9 0.30 -11.39 0.69
N ALA A 10 -0.01 -12.24 1.67
CA ALA A 10 -0.86 -11.86 2.80
C ALA A 10 -0.26 -10.68 3.59
N PHE A 11 1.07 -10.68 3.80
CA PHE A 11 1.79 -9.60 4.45
C PHE A 11 1.74 -8.31 3.61
N ALA A 12 2.01 -8.39 2.31
CA ALA A 12 1.95 -7.23 1.42
C ALA A 12 0.56 -6.59 1.39
N PHE A 13 -0.50 -7.38 1.13
CA PHE A 13 -1.86 -6.87 1.11
C PHE A 13 -2.33 -6.41 2.50
N GLY A 14 -1.98 -7.12 3.57
CA GLY A 14 -2.29 -6.73 4.94
C GLY A 14 -1.65 -5.39 5.31
N LEU A 15 -0.36 -5.19 4.97
CA LEU A 15 0.34 -3.92 5.16
C LEU A 15 -0.35 -2.80 4.38
N LEU A 16 -0.72 -3.03 3.12
CA LEU A 16 -1.41 -2.03 2.30
C LEU A 16 -2.78 -1.64 2.87
N ILE A 17 -3.55 -2.61 3.34
CA ILE A 17 -4.85 -2.36 3.97
C ILE A 17 -4.69 -1.54 5.24
N VAL A 18 -3.73 -1.91 6.10
CA VAL A 18 -3.45 -1.16 7.34
C VAL A 18 -3.01 0.27 7.05
N LEU A 19 -2.08 0.45 6.10
CA LEU A 19 -1.63 1.78 5.69
C LEU A 19 -2.76 2.61 5.08
N SER A 20 -3.57 2.02 4.21
CA SER A 20 -4.72 2.70 3.60
C SER A 20 -5.78 3.07 4.64
N THR A 21 -6.03 2.19 5.61
CA THR A 21 -6.96 2.46 6.70
C THR A 21 -6.44 3.60 7.58
N GLY A 22 -5.14 3.58 7.91
CA GLY A 22 -4.49 4.65 8.64
C GLY A 22 -4.58 5.99 7.92
N MET A 23 -4.33 6.01 6.61
CA MET A 23 -4.47 7.21 5.78
C MET A 23 -5.93 7.73 5.76
N SER A 24 -6.91 6.84 5.61
CA SER A 24 -8.33 7.22 5.66
C SER A 24 -8.73 7.81 7.01
N VAL A 25 -8.25 7.23 8.12
CA VAL A 25 -8.49 7.77 9.46
C VAL A 25 -7.87 9.16 9.62
N LEU A 26 -6.61 9.34 9.19
CA LEU A 26 -5.94 10.64 9.21
C LEU A 26 -6.68 11.69 8.37
N ALA A 27 -7.20 11.30 7.21
CA ALA A 27 -7.99 12.18 6.35
C ALA A 27 -9.29 12.62 7.02
N ILE A 28 -10.02 11.69 7.65
CA ILE A 28 -11.25 12.00 8.40
C ILE A 28 -10.95 12.91 9.59
N MET A 29 -9.89 12.63 10.36
CA MET A 29 -9.47 13.49 11.48
C MET A 29 -9.13 14.91 11.00
N SER A 30 -8.42 15.02 9.87
CA SER A 30 -8.07 16.32 9.27
C SER A 30 -9.31 17.10 8.82
N LEU A 31 -10.27 16.42 8.19
CA LEU A 31 -11.53 17.03 7.76
C LEU A 31 -12.39 17.47 8.96
N SER A 32 -12.42 16.67 10.01
CA SER A 32 -13.08 17.02 11.27
C SER A 32 -12.44 18.26 11.91
N SER A 33 -11.09 18.32 11.93
CA SER A 33 -10.36 19.49 12.46
C SER A 33 -10.68 20.75 11.67
N LEU A 34 -10.71 20.67 10.34
CA LEU A 34 -11.08 21.79 9.48
C LEU A 34 -12.53 22.24 9.72
N ASN A 35 -13.46 21.29 9.86
CA ASN A 35 -14.85 21.58 10.18
C ASN A 35 -15.00 22.29 11.55
N SER A 36 -14.22 21.86 12.55
CA SER A 36 -14.14 22.53 13.85
C SER A 36 -13.55 23.93 13.74
N ALA A 37 -12.50 24.13 12.94
CA ALA A 37 -11.90 25.45 12.71
C ALA A 37 -12.90 26.44 12.08
N ILE A 38 -13.66 26.00 11.07
CA ILE A 38 -14.75 26.80 10.48
C ILE A 38 -15.80 27.16 11.53
N THR A 39 -16.20 26.20 12.37
CA THR A 39 -17.18 26.43 13.45
C THR A 39 -16.65 27.49 14.43
N ASN A 40 -15.37 27.43 14.78
CA ASN A 40 -14.72 28.40 15.67
C ASN A 40 -14.66 29.79 15.05
N ILE A 41 -14.40 29.93 13.75
CA ILE A 41 -14.43 31.22 13.05
C ILE A 41 -15.84 31.83 13.12
N ILE A 42 -16.88 31.03 12.84
CA ILE A 42 -18.27 31.49 12.83
C ILE A 42 -18.74 31.89 14.23
N GLN A 43 -18.46 31.06 15.24
CA GLN A 43 -18.92 31.29 16.61
C GLN A 43 -18.05 32.28 17.41
N GLY A 44 -16.80 32.50 17.00
CA GLY A 44 -15.84 33.39 17.66
C GLY A 44 -15.70 34.74 16.95
N PRO A 45 -14.64 34.96 16.14
CA PRO A 45 -14.34 36.26 15.55
C PRO A 45 -15.47 36.81 14.65
N ALA A 46 -16.14 35.98 13.85
CA ALA A 46 -17.22 36.44 12.97
C ALA A 46 -18.47 36.88 13.75
N ALA A 47 -18.85 36.12 14.79
CA ALA A 47 -19.90 36.52 15.71
C ALA A 47 -19.53 37.80 16.47
N SER A 48 -18.27 37.94 16.88
CA SER A 48 -17.74 39.14 17.53
C SER A 48 -17.79 40.35 16.60
N LEU A 49 -17.49 40.18 15.31
CA LEU A 49 -17.56 41.25 14.31
C LEU A 49 -19.00 41.75 14.14
N ARG A 50 -19.98 40.84 14.09
CA ARG A 50 -21.40 41.20 14.10
C ARG A 50 -21.77 41.98 15.37
N ASN A 51 -21.39 41.47 16.54
CA ASN A 51 -21.66 42.13 17.83
C ASN A 51 -21.02 43.54 17.88
N SER A 52 -19.81 43.72 17.33
CA SER A 52 -19.15 45.03 17.26
C SER A 52 -19.88 46.02 16.35
N GLY A 53 -20.44 45.54 15.22
CA GLY A 53 -21.32 46.34 14.37
C GLY A 53 -22.61 46.75 15.07
N ASP A 54 -23.23 45.82 15.81
CA ASP A 54 -24.42 46.09 16.63
C ASP A 54 -24.11 47.08 17.76
N LEU A 55 -22.95 46.97 18.40
CA LEU A 55 -22.45 47.90 19.42
C LEU A 55 -22.27 49.31 18.84
N SER A 56 -21.58 49.44 17.70
CA SER A 56 -21.39 50.71 17.02
C SER A 56 -22.72 51.36 16.65
N SER A 57 -23.68 50.55 16.17
CA SER A 57 -25.01 51.03 15.79
C SER A 57 -25.79 51.51 17.01
N ALA A 58 -25.75 50.76 18.12
CA ALA A 58 -26.43 51.12 19.36
C ALA A 58 -25.89 52.43 19.97
N VAL A 59 -24.57 52.62 19.97
CA VAL A 59 -23.94 53.89 20.42
C VAL A 59 -24.41 55.06 19.56
N LEU A 60 -24.39 54.90 18.23
CA LEU A 60 -24.82 55.97 17.31
C LEU A 60 -26.33 56.27 17.41
N ASP A 61 -27.16 55.25 17.64
CA ASP A 61 -28.59 55.41 17.83
C ASP A 61 -28.91 56.11 19.15
N ALA A 62 -28.20 55.80 20.25
CA ALA A 62 -28.35 56.51 21.51
C ALA A 62 -28.01 58.01 21.34
N ILE A 63 -26.85 58.32 20.74
CA ILE A 63 -26.45 59.71 20.44
C ILE A 63 -27.48 60.41 19.53
N ARG A 64 -28.09 59.69 18.58
CA ARG A 64 -29.12 60.26 17.70
C ARG A 64 -30.41 60.56 18.47
N ASN A 65 -30.85 59.65 19.33
CA ASN A 65 -32.07 59.82 20.11
C ASN A 65 -31.92 60.90 21.19
N GLU A 66 -30.76 61.02 21.83
CA GLU A 66 -30.39 62.17 22.67
C GLU A 66 -30.61 63.48 21.89
N LYS A 67 -30.03 63.59 20.69
CA LYS A 67 -30.20 64.79 19.85
C LYS A 67 -31.65 65.04 19.45
N ASN A 68 -32.41 63.99 19.14
CA ASN A 68 -33.83 64.12 18.82
C ASN A 68 -34.63 64.60 20.04
N ALA A 69 -34.29 64.17 21.25
CA ALA A 69 -34.92 64.64 22.48
C ALA A 69 -34.66 66.15 22.70
N ILE A 70 -33.44 66.64 22.44
CA ILE A 70 -33.10 68.07 22.57
C ILE A 70 -33.81 68.93 21.51
N LEU A 71 -33.97 68.41 20.29
CA LEU A 71 -34.47 69.18 19.14
C LEU A 71 -36.00 69.15 18.99
N ASN A 72 -36.70 68.30 19.74
CA ASN A 72 -38.15 68.17 19.67
C ASN A 72 -38.82 69.02 20.77
N ASN A 73 -40.04 69.48 20.50
CA ASN A 73 -40.83 70.27 21.44
C ASN A 73 -42.07 69.51 21.95
N ASP A 74 -42.36 68.33 21.42
CA ASP A 74 -43.46 67.47 21.89
C ASP A 74 -43.01 66.61 23.09
N PRO A 75 -43.57 66.83 24.30
CA PRO A 75 -43.20 66.07 25.50
C PRO A 75 -43.35 64.55 25.35
N GLN A 76 -44.34 64.09 24.58
CA GLN A 76 -44.55 62.65 24.38
C GLN A 76 -43.45 62.06 23.49
N ALA A 77 -43.06 62.78 22.43
CA ALA A 77 -41.95 62.38 21.58
C ALA A 77 -40.60 62.38 22.33
N ILE A 78 -40.36 63.39 23.17
CA ILE A 78 -39.16 63.49 24.02
C ILE A 78 -39.06 62.28 24.94
N SER A 79 -40.13 61.92 25.64
CA SER A 79 -40.17 60.72 26.50
C SER A 79 -39.85 59.46 25.70
N GLY A 80 -40.40 59.30 24.49
CA GLY A 80 -40.12 58.16 23.64
C GLY A 80 -38.65 58.05 23.21
N TYR A 81 -38.00 59.19 22.89
CA TYR A 81 -36.57 59.17 22.59
C TYR A 81 -35.71 58.82 23.80
N ILE A 82 -36.07 59.31 25.00
CA ILE A 82 -35.37 58.98 26.24
C ILE A 82 -35.47 57.48 26.55
N ASP A 83 -36.66 56.89 26.39
CA ASP A 83 -36.86 55.45 26.58
C ASP A 83 -35.98 54.64 25.61
N GLU A 84 -35.89 55.07 24.36
CA GLU A 84 -34.99 54.46 23.37
C GLU A 84 -33.51 54.63 23.74
N VAL A 85 -33.08 55.78 24.26
CA VAL A 85 -31.70 55.97 24.74
C VAL A 85 -31.38 54.94 25.82
N HIS A 86 -32.19 54.86 26.89
CA HIS A 86 -31.97 53.89 27.97
C HIS A 86 -31.99 52.44 27.46
N ALA A 87 -32.86 52.11 26.50
CA ALA A 87 -32.87 50.78 25.88
C ALA A 87 -31.56 50.48 25.12
N LYS A 88 -31.01 51.46 24.39
CA LYS A 88 -29.71 51.32 23.72
C LYS A 88 -28.56 51.24 24.71
N GLU A 89 -28.59 51.99 25.79
CA GLU A 89 -27.57 51.90 26.86
C GLU A 89 -27.46 50.50 27.48
N VAL A 90 -28.61 49.86 27.74
CA VAL A 90 -28.65 48.46 28.22
C VAL A 90 -28.07 47.52 27.16
N THR A 91 -28.42 47.72 25.89
CA THR A 91 -27.91 46.91 24.77
C THR A 91 -26.39 47.05 24.62
N ILE A 92 -25.88 48.29 24.71
CA ILE A 92 -24.44 48.61 24.67
C ILE A 92 -23.70 47.86 25.77
N GLU A 93 -24.20 47.92 27.00
CA GLU A 93 -23.59 47.26 28.15
C GLU A 93 -23.58 45.74 28.02
N GLN A 94 -24.69 45.14 27.59
CA GLN A 94 -24.79 43.70 27.35
C GLN A 94 -23.81 43.21 26.28
N ILE A 95 -23.73 43.91 25.14
CA ILE A 95 -22.84 43.53 24.05
C ILE A 95 -21.38 43.70 24.46
N ALA A 96 -21.03 44.83 25.09
CA ALA A 96 -19.67 45.09 25.54
C ALA A 96 -19.23 44.09 26.63
N GLN A 97 -20.13 43.70 27.55
CA GLN A 97 -19.85 42.67 28.55
C GLN A 97 -19.62 41.31 27.90
N LYS A 98 -20.43 40.93 26.90
CA LYS A 98 -20.21 39.69 26.13
C LYS A 98 -18.86 39.70 25.42
N LEU A 99 -18.49 40.80 24.76
CA LEU A 99 -17.20 40.93 24.07
C LEU A 99 -16.01 40.96 25.04
N SER A 100 -16.20 41.47 26.27
CA SER A 100 -15.17 41.43 27.33
C SER A 100 -14.86 40.01 27.82
N GLN A 101 -15.72 39.03 27.51
CA GLN A 101 -15.54 37.61 27.81
C GLN A 101 -15.06 36.82 26.58
N SER A 102 -14.61 37.50 25.52
CA SER A 102 -14.03 36.85 24.34
C SER A 102 -12.84 35.96 24.72
N ALA A 103 -12.67 34.85 24.02
CA ALA A 103 -11.50 33.99 24.15
C ALA A 103 -10.22 34.68 23.67
N ASN A 104 -10.34 35.68 22.79
CA ASN A 104 -9.21 36.51 22.36
C ASN A 104 -8.92 37.59 23.43
N GLU A 105 -7.69 37.57 23.97
CA GLU A 105 -7.26 38.46 25.04
C GLU A 105 -7.32 39.95 24.65
N GLU A 106 -6.98 40.29 23.40
CA GLU A 106 -6.98 41.68 22.93
C GLU A 106 -8.41 42.22 22.78
N VAL A 107 -9.32 41.41 22.22
CA VAL A 107 -10.76 41.74 22.13
C VAL A 107 -11.35 41.91 23.54
N ALA A 108 -11.05 40.99 24.45
CA ALA A 108 -11.51 41.05 25.83
C ALA A 108 -11.01 42.33 26.53
N SER A 109 -9.72 42.62 26.40
CA SER A 109 -9.06 43.80 26.98
C SER A 109 -9.65 45.11 26.44
N LYS A 110 -9.81 45.24 25.12
CA LYS A 110 -10.40 46.44 24.50
C LYS A 110 -11.87 46.63 24.84
N SER A 111 -12.62 45.55 24.98
CA SER A 111 -14.02 45.61 25.41
C SER A 111 -14.14 46.02 26.88
N ALA A 112 -13.23 45.55 27.74
CA ALA A 112 -13.15 45.99 29.13
C ALA A 112 -12.73 47.47 29.24
N GLU A 113 -11.86 47.95 28.35
CA GLU A 113 -11.49 49.37 28.26
C GLU A 113 -12.70 50.23 27.85
N PHE A 114 -13.50 49.80 26.88
CA PHE A 114 -14.76 50.43 26.50
C PHE A 114 -15.73 50.54 27.69
N LEU A 115 -15.93 49.44 28.43
CA LEU A 115 -16.81 49.42 29.61
C LEU A 115 -16.40 50.43 30.69
N LYS A 116 -15.11 50.76 30.82
CA LYS A 116 -14.64 51.79 31.76
C LYS A 116 -15.04 53.20 31.36
N GLN A 117 -15.21 53.48 30.07
CA GLN A 117 -15.61 54.80 29.56
C GLN A 117 -17.13 55.02 29.60
N LEU A 118 -17.90 53.92 29.60
CA LEU A 118 -19.35 53.95 29.52
C LEU A 118 -20.02 54.78 30.63
N PRO A 119 -19.66 54.66 31.92
CA PRO A 119 -20.32 55.43 32.99
C PRO A 119 -20.18 56.94 32.85
N ALA A 120 -19.01 57.41 32.39
CA ALA A 120 -18.77 58.85 32.21
C ALA A 120 -19.61 59.44 31.08
N TRP A 121 -19.79 58.68 29.99
CA TRP A 121 -20.68 59.09 28.89
C TRP A 121 -22.15 59.07 29.34
N LYS A 122 -22.62 58.00 29.99
CA LYS A 122 -24.00 57.90 30.52
C LYS A 122 -24.35 59.05 31.46
N GLN A 123 -23.42 59.44 32.35
CA GLN A 123 -23.64 60.53 33.29
C GLN A 123 -23.86 61.89 32.60
N ILE A 124 -23.19 62.12 31.46
CA ILE A 124 -23.37 63.35 30.68
C ILE A 124 -24.69 63.26 29.91
N ASP A 125 -24.99 62.11 29.30
CA ASP A 125 -26.23 61.86 28.58
C ASP A 125 -27.45 62.08 29.50
N ASP A 126 -27.45 61.50 30.70
CA ASP A 126 -28.48 61.71 31.73
C ASP A 126 -28.72 63.20 32.07
N GLN A 127 -27.67 64.02 32.10
CA GLN A 127 -27.80 65.45 32.37
C GLN A 127 -28.42 66.18 31.19
N VAL A 128 -28.05 65.80 29.97
CA VAL A 128 -28.63 66.34 28.73
C VAL A 128 -30.11 65.96 28.64
N LEU A 129 -30.47 64.69 28.88
CA LEU A 129 -31.84 64.22 28.82
C LEU A 129 -32.73 64.88 29.87
N LYS A 130 -32.23 65.09 31.10
CA LYS A 130 -32.97 65.85 32.14
C LYS A 130 -33.32 67.27 31.70
N LEU A 131 -32.38 67.97 31.06
CA LEU A 131 -32.61 69.32 30.52
C LEU A 131 -33.60 69.31 29.33
N ALA A 132 -33.58 68.24 28.53
CA ALA A 132 -34.53 68.05 27.44
C ALA A 132 -35.96 67.79 27.96
N VAL A 133 -36.13 67.07 29.07
CA VAL A 133 -37.45 66.84 29.71
C VAL A 133 -38.08 68.14 30.20
N GLU A 134 -37.29 69.09 30.69
CA GLU A 134 -37.79 70.41 31.11
C GLU A 134 -38.42 71.19 29.93
N ASN A 135 -37.91 70.98 28.71
CA ASN A 135 -38.45 71.50 27.44
C ASN A 135 -38.79 73.00 27.46
N THR A 136 -37.89 73.80 28.02
CA THR A 136 -37.93 75.27 27.98
C THR A 136 -36.85 75.81 27.04
N GLU A 137 -36.99 77.04 26.56
CA GLU A 137 -35.96 77.65 25.70
C GLU A 137 -34.57 77.68 26.38
N GLU A 138 -34.53 77.97 27.69
CA GLU A 138 -33.29 77.99 28.45
C GLU A 138 -32.71 76.58 28.68
N SER A 139 -33.56 75.60 29.03
CA SER A 139 -33.10 74.22 29.26
C SER A 139 -32.63 73.56 27.97
N ASN A 140 -33.33 73.77 26.85
CA ASN A 140 -32.96 73.23 25.54
C ASN A 140 -31.64 73.84 25.04
N ARG A 141 -31.41 75.15 25.26
CA ARG A 141 -30.11 75.78 24.97
C ARG A 141 -28.97 75.16 25.78
N LYS A 142 -29.16 74.98 27.10
CA LYS A 142 -28.16 74.34 27.98
C LYS A 142 -27.92 72.88 27.59
N ALA A 143 -28.96 72.13 27.25
CA ALA A 143 -28.86 70.75 26.77
C ALA A 143 -28.01 70.68 25.50
N GLY A 144 -28.26 71.58 24.53
CA GLY A 144 -27.47 71.68 23.30
C GLY A 144 -26.00 72.04 23.54
N GLU A 145 -25.72 72.98 24.45
CA GLU A 145 -24.35 73.35 24.83
C GLU A 145 -23.59 72.19 25.49
N LEU A 146 -24.25 71.47 26.41
CA LEU A 146 -23.68 70.31 27.09
C LEU A 146 -23.43 69.16 26.12
N SER A 147 -24.43 68.81 25.30
CA SER A 147 -24.35 67.74 24.30
C SER A 147 -23.27 68.02 23.24
N MET A 148 -23.20 69.25 22.70
CA MET A 148 -22.22 69.59 21.67
C MET A 148 -20.81 69.87 22.23
N GLY A 149 -20.70 70.15 23.53
CA GLY A 149 -19.45 70.38 24.25
C GLY A 149 -18.87 69.10 24.87
N GLU A 150 -19.22 68.84 26.13
CA GLU A 150 -18.70 67.70 26.90
C GLU A 150 -19.26 66.37 26.39
N GLY A 151 -20.56 66.32 26.03
CA GLY A 151 -21.20 65.13 25.46
C GLY A 151 -20.47 64.65 24.21
N ARG A 152 -20.19 65.56 23.26
CA ARG A 152 -19.45 65.27 22.04
C ARG A 152 -18.04 64.73 22.32
N LYS A 153 -17.33 65.25 23.32
CA LYS A 153 -16.00 64.75 23.72
C LYS A 153 -16.10 63.34 24.29
N ALA A 154 -17.08 63.08 25.17
CA ALA A 154 -17.32 61.76 25.74
C ALA A 154 -17.74 60.74 24.67
N SER A 155 -18.62 61.11 23.75
CA SER A 155 -19.01 60.26 22.62
C SER A 155 -17.84 59.96 21.68
N ALA A 156 -16.93 60.91 21.46
CA ALA A 156 -15.73 60.68 20.65
C ALA A 156 -14.81 59.63 21.31
N VAL A 157 -14.56 59.75 22.62
CA VAL A 157 -13.79 58.74 23.38
C VAL A 157 -14.46 57.37 23.33
N LEU A 158 -15.78 57.32 23.47
CA LEU A 158 -16.54 56.07 23.43
C LEU A 158 -16.50 55.42 22.04
N LEU A 159 -16.67 56.20 20.96
CA LEU A 159 -16.58 55.71 19.58
C LEU A 159 -15.16 55.27 19.21
N ASP A 160 -14.12 55.96 19.69
CA ASP A 160 -12.73 55.52 19.52
C ASP A 160 -12.48 54.18 20.23
N ALA A 161 -13.08 53.96 21.41
CA ALA A 161 -13.04 52.68 22.09
C ALA A 161 -13.79 51.58 21.31
N VAL A 162 -14.94 51.87 20.69
CA VAL A 162 -15.62 50.93 19.77
C VAL A 162 -14.71 50.57 18.58
N ASN A 163 -14.04 51.56 17.99
CA ASN A 163 -13.12 51.34 16.87
C ASN A 163 -11.93 50.47 17.29
N ALA A 164 -11.41 50.65 18.51
CA ALA A 164 -10.34 49.82 19.05
C ALA A 164 -10.80 48.35 19.23
N VAL A 165 -12.03 48.13 19.72
CA VAL A 165 -12.64 46.79 19.80
C VAL A 165 -12.78 46.17 18.41
N ASN A 166 -13.32 46.91 17.44
CA ASN A 166 -13.48 46.44 16.07
C ASN A 166 -12.13 46.05 15.45
N LYS A 167 -11.10 46.90 15.62
CA LYS A 167 -9.75 46.61 15.13
C LYS A 167 -9.17 45.33 15.74
N ALA A 168 -9.36 45.10 17.04
CA ALA A 168 -8.93 43.86 17.70
C ALA A 168 -9.66 42.64 17.13
N ILE A 169 -10.97 42.75 16.87
CA ILE A 169 -11.76 41.65 16.29
C ILE A 169 -11.34 41.33 14.85
N VAL A 170 -11.08 42.36 14.05
CA VAL A 170 -10.59 42.18 12.67
C VAL A 170 -9.21 41.53 12.67
N ALA A 171 -8.32 41.93 13.58
CA ALA A 171 -7.02 41.28 13.76
C ALA A 171 -7.15 39.81 14.17
N ASP A 172 -8.03 39.50 15.13
CA ASP A 172 -8.34 38.13 15.57
C ASP A 172 -8.90 37.26 14.43
N LEU A 173 -9.79 37.82 13.60
CA LEU A 173 -10.32 37.14 12.42
C LEU A 173 -9.22 36.81 11.41
N HIS A 174 -8.34 37.77 11.10
CA HIS A 174 -7.20 37.54 10.19
C HIS A 174 -6.23 36.48 10.73
N GLN A 175 -5.87 36.56 12.02
CA GLN A 175 -4.98 35.58 12.65
C GLN A 175 -5.60 34.17 12.65
N THR A 176 -6.91 34.08 12.91
CA THR A 176 -7.63 32.80 12.88
C THR A 176 -7.69 32.23 11.46
N ASP A 177 -7.91 33.06 10.44
CA ASP A 177 -7.87 32.65 9.03
C ASP A 177 -6.49 32.13 8.62
N GLU A 178 -5.42 32.87 8.94
CA GLU A 178 -4.04 32.45 8.66
C GLU A 178 -3.70 31.11 9.32
N SER A 179 -3.98 30.97 10.62
CA SER A 179 -3.72 29.72 11.35
C SER A 179 -4.55 28.54 10.80
N THR A 180 -5.77 28.79 10.34
CA THR A 180 -6.61 27.76 9.70
C THR A 180 -6.02 27.34 8.34
N ASN A 181 -5.51 28.29 7.57
CA ASN A 181 -4.85 28.01 6.28
C ASN A 181 -3.53 27.23 6.48
N GLU A 182 -2.75 27.55 7.51
CA GLU A 182 -1.56 26.77 7.88
C GLU A 182 -1.92 25.34 8.29
N GLN A 183 -2.96 25.15 9.12
CA GLN A 183 -3.46 23.83 9.49
C GLN A 183 -3.91 23.03 8.26
N TYR A 184 -4.63 23.66 7.32
CA TYR A 184 -5.02 23.03 6.07
C TYR A 184 -3.80 22.62 5.23
N ALA A 185 -2.82 23.52 5.05
CA ALA A 185 -1.62 23.24 4.28
C ALA A 185 -0.80 22.08 4.89
N PHE A 186 -0.68 22.06 6.23
CA PHE A 186 -0.05 20.97 6.96
C PHE A 186 -0.78 19.64 6.74
N ALA A 187 -2.09 19.60 6.96
CA ALA A 187 -2.90 18.40 6.77
C ALA A 187 -2.83 17.88 5.33
N ARG A 188 -2.93 18.76 4.34
CA ARG A 188 -2.78 18.42 2.92
C ARG A 188 -1.41 17.82 2.63
N ASN A 189 -0.33 18.45 3.09
CA ASN A 189 1.03 17.95 2.85
C ASN A 189 1.27 16.60 3.55
N LEU A 190 0.74 16.41 4.76
CA LEU A 190 0.81 15.13 5.47
C LEU A 190 0.09 14.01 4.71
N LEU A 191 -1.10 14.29 4.15
CA LEU A 191 -1.84 13.33 3.35
C LEU A 191 -1.13 13.00 2.03
N LEU A 192 -0.59 14.00 1.33
CA LEU A 192 0.15 13.80 0.08
C LEU A 192 1.45 13.03 0.29
N THR A 193 2.20 13.33 1.34
CA THR A 193 3.42 12.59 1.69
C THR A 193 3.12 11.15 2.07
N SER A 194 2.08 10.92 2.88
CA SER A 194 1.63 9.56 3.23
C SER A 194 1.22 8.76 1.99
N LEU A 195 0.48 9.38 1.06
CA LEU A 195 0.10 8.77 -0.21
C LEU A 195 1.33 8.40 -1.06
N ALA A 196 2.29 9.32 -1.19
CA ALA A 196 3.51 9.09 -1.95
C ALA A 196 4.36 7.95 -1.36
N VAL A 197 4.52 7.92 -0.04
CA VAL A 197 5.22 6.83 0.67
C VAL A 197 4.51 5.50 0.45
N MET A 198 3.19 5.46 0.61
CA MET A 198 2.41 4.26 0.34
C MET A 198 2.59 3.78 -1.10
N PHE A 199 2.54 4.67 -2.09
CA PHE A 199 2.73 4.32 -3.49
C PHE A 199 4.10 3.69 -3.74
N VAL A 200 5.18 4.35 -3.28
CA VAL A 200 6.55 3.83 -3.44
C VAL A 200 6.73 2.48 -2.76
N LEU A 201 6.24 2.32 -1.53
CA LEU A 201 6.32 1.04 -0.81
C LEU A 201 5.51 -0.06 -1.51
N SER A 202 4.31 0.26 -1.98
CA SER A 202 3.45 -0.68 -2.73
C SER A 202 4.16 -1.19 -3.98
N THR A 203 4.73 -0.26 -4.77
CA THR A 203 5.46 -0.60 -6.00
C THR A 203 6.71 -1.40 -5.71
N ALA A 204 7.49 -1.03 -4.69
CA ALA A 204 8.70 -1.76 -4.31
C ALA A 204 8.39 -3.20 -3.86
N ILE A 205 7.37 -3.39 -3.02
CA ILE A 205 6.95 -4.71 -2.55
C ILE A 205 6.40 -5.54 -3.73
N ALA A 206 5.57 -4.95 -4.60
CA ALA A 206 5.02 -5.62 -5.77
C ALA A 206 6.14 -6.09 -6.72
N LEU A 207 7.11 -5.23 -7.03
CA LEU A 207 8.26 -5.57 -7.88
C LEU A 207 9.13 -6.65 -7.24
N TRP A 208 9.39 -6.56 -5.93
CA TRP A 208 10.19 -7.56 -5.22
C TRP A 208 9.53 -8.95 -5.27
N ILE A 209 8.22 -9.03 -5.03
CA ILE A 209 7.46 -10.29 -5.11
C ILE A 209 7.43 -10.81 -6.55
N ALA A 210 7.10 -9.95 -7.53
CA ALA A 210 6.98 -10.35 -8.92
C ALA A 210 8.31 -10.86 -9.50
N LEU A 211 9.42 -10.14 -9.24
CA LEU A 211 10.75 -10.54 -9.70
C LEU A 211 11.22 -11.83 -9.03
N GLY A 212 10.93 -12.00 -7.73
CA GLY A 212 11.26 -13.22 -6.99
C GLY A 212 10.58 -14.46 -7.57
N ILE A 213 9.26 -14.38 -7.81
CA ILE A 213 8.47 -15.48 -8.37
C ILE A 213 8.91 -15.78 -9.82
N ASN A 214 9.01 -14.74 -10.66
CA ASN A 214 9.33 -14.89 -12.08
C ASN A 214 10.71 -15.54 -12.30
N ASN A 215 11.73 -15.12 -11.53
CA ASN A 215 13.06 -15.70 -11.65
C ASN A 215 13.11 -17.18 -11.21
N GLY A 216 12.35 -17.53 -10.17
CA GLY A 216 12.21 -18.91 -9.71
C GLY A 216 11.58 -19.81 -10.77
N LEU A 217 10.43 -19.39 -11.31
CA LEU A 217 9.69 -20.12 -12.33
C LEU A 217 10.47 -20.26 -13.65
N LYS A 218 11.20 -19.23 -14.08
CA LYS A 218 12.05 -19.30 -15.29
C LYS A 218 13.14 -20.37 -15.19
N LYS A 219 13.75 -20.55 -14.02
CA LYS A 219 14.76 -21.60 -13.80
C LYS A 219 14.15 -23.00 -13.88
N ILE A 220 12.97 -23.16 -13.29
CA ILE A 220 12.20 -24.41 -13.36
C ILE A 220 11.85 -24.74 -14.81
N GLN A 221 11.36 -23.75 -15.56
CA GLN A 221 11.03 -23.89 -16.98
C GLN A 221 12.25 -24.35 -17.79
N ALA A 222 13.41 -23.70 -17.60
CA ALA A 222 14.63 -24.04 -18.35
C ALA A 222 15.05 -25.51 -18.17
N VAL A 223 14.88 -26.08 -16.97
CA VAL A 223 15.20 -27.50 -16.74
C VAL A 223 14.13 -28.42 -17.24
N ALA A 224 12.85 -28.06 -17.15
CA ALA A 224 11.80 -28.83 -17.78
C ALA A 224 12.02 -28.91 -19.31
N GLU A 225 12.43 -27.80 -19.94
CA GLU A 225 12.81 -27.75 -21.36
C GLU A 225 14.04 -28.62 -21.66
N GLY A 226 15.07 -28.59 -20.81
CA GLY A 226 16.24 -29.46 -20.92
C GLY A 226 15.88 -30.94 -20.85
N VAL A 227 15.09 -31.34 -19.85
CA VAL A 227 14.61 -32.72 -19.69
C VAL A 227 13.76 -33.15 -20.88
N ALA A 228 12.93 -32.26 -21.44
CA ALA A 228 12.09 -32.56 -22.60
C ALA A 228 12.91 -32.91 -23.86
N ILE A 229 14.13 -32.40 -23.99
CA ILE A 229 15.05 -32.76 -25.09
C ILE A 229 16.05 -33.87 -24.71
N GLY A 230 15.94 -34.43 -23.50
CA GLY A 230 16.82 -35.50 -23.00
C GLY A 230 18.12 -35.00 -22.35
N ASP A 231 18.29 -33.69 -22.12
CA ASP A 231 19.41 -33.16 -21.35
C ASP A 231 19.13 -33.28 -19.84
N LEU A 232 19.72 -34.31 -19.23
CA LEU A 232 19.56 -34.61 -17.82
C LEU A 232 20.68 -34.01 -16.96
N ASN A 233 21.65 -33.26 -17.51
CA ASN A 233 22.81 -32.77 -16.75
C ASN A 233 22.63 -31.38 -16.14
N GLN A 234 21.43 -30.83 -16.21
CA GLN A 234 21.08 -29.57 -15.58
C GLN A 234 20.96 -29.72 -14.05
N ASN A 235 21.62 -28.84 -13.29
CA ASN A 235 21.49 -28.74 -11.84
C ASN A 235 21.01 -27.33 -11.47
N ILE A 236 19.91 -27.23 -10.72
CA ILE A 236 19.34 -25.92 -10.35
C ILE A 236 19.62 -25.65 -8.88
N GLU A 237 20.26 -24.52 -8.63
CA GLU A 237 20.30 -23.93 -7.30
C GLU A 237 19.40 -22.70 -7.20
N ILE A 238 18.56 -22.72 -6.17
CA ILE A 238 17.71 -21.60 -5.79
C ILE A 238 18.09 -21.12 -4.39
N LYS A 239 18.22 -19.80 -4.26
CA LYS A 239 18.54 -19.13 -2.99
C LYS A 239 17.30 -18.83 -2.14
N THR A 240 16.10 -18.84 -2.73
CA THR A 240 14.86 -18.57 -1.98
C THR A 240 14.50 -19.74 -1.08
N ASN A 241 13.82 -19.46 0.03
CA ASN A 241 13.32 -20.46 0.97
C ASN A 241 11.79 -20.39 1.04
N ASP A 242 11.15 -20.73 -0.08
CA ASP A 242 9.71 -20.69 -0.32
C ASP A 242 9.28 -21.90 -1.16
N GLU A 243 8.03 -21.95 -1.60
CA GLU A 243 7.45 -23.07 -2.36
C GLU A 243 8.19 -23.32 -3.69
N ILE A 244 8.87 -22.30 -4.23
CA ILE A 244 9.73 -22.46 -5.41
C ILE A 244 10.92 -23.38 -5.08
N LYS A 245 11.48 -23.29 -3.88
CA LYS A 245 12.56 -24.19 -3.45
C LYS A 245 12.09 -25.64 -3.39
N ASP A 246 10.92 -25.90 -2.82
CA ASP A 246 10.37 -27.26 -2.75
C ASP A 246 10.17 -27.85 -4.15
N LEU A 247 9.69 -27.03 -5.09
CA LEU A 247 9.51 -27.44 -6.49
C LEU A 247 10.86 -27.74 -7.17
N VAL A 248 11.88 -26.91 -6.96
CA VAL A 248 13.22 -27.17 -7.49
C VAL A 248 13.86 -28.40 -6.87
N ASP A 249 13.76 -28.58 -5.56
CA ASP A 249 14.29 -29.78 -4.88
C ASP A 249 13.64 -31.04 -5.45
N THR A 250 12.32 -31.00 -5.73
CA THR A 250 11.59 -32.09 -6.37
C THR A 250 12.07 -32.36 -7.80
N ILE A 251 12.32 -31.31 -8.60
CA ILE A 251 12.86 -31.44 -9.97
C ILE A 251 14.30 -31.99 -9.97
N ASN A 252 15.13 -31.57 -9.01
CA ASN A 252 16.49 -32.09 -8.85
C ASN A 252 16.49 -33.59 -8.52
N VAL A 253 15.55 -34.04 -7.67
CA VAL A 253 15.36 -35.49 -7.40
C VAL A 253 14.92 -36.22 -8.68
N MET A 254 13.92 -35.69 -9.40
CA MET A 254 13.44 -36.30 -10.65
C MET A 254 14.55 -36.43 -11.71
N THR A 255 15.29 -35.35 -11.96
CA THR A 255 16.41 -35.35 -12.93
C THR A 255 17.54 -36.27 -12.51
N GLY A 256 17.86 -36.32 -11.20
CA GLY A 256 18.82 -37.29 -10.65
C GLY A 256 18.41 -38.74 -10.91
N ASN A 257 17.13 -39.07 -10.70
CA ASN A 257 16.60 -40.41 -10.96
C ASN A 257 16.66 -40.76 -12.44
N LEU A 258 16.21 -39.86 -13.33
CA LEU A 258 16.28 -40.05 -14.78
C LEU A 258 17.73 -40.24 -15.25
N ARG A 259 18.68 -39.46 -14.70
CA ARG A 259 20.10 -39.57 -15.03
C ARG A 259 20.66 -40.93 -14.62
N ASN A 260 20.28 -41.43 -13.44
CA ASN A 260 20.67 -42.77 -12.99
C ASN A 260 20.10 -43.87 -13.90
N THR A 261 18.84 -43.75 -14.30
CA THR A 261 18.20 -44.66 -15.28
C THR A 261 18.95 -44.64 -16.62
N ALA A 262 19.34 -43.46 -17.11
CA ALA A 262 20.13 -43.33 -18.34
C ALA A 262 21.52 -43.98 -18.22
N THR A 263 22.21 -43.82 -17.08
CA THR A 263 23.50 -44.48 -16.81
C THR A 263 23.37 -46.00 -16.82
N ILE A 264 22.31 -46.56 -16.24
CA ILE A 264 22.05 -48.01 -16.27
C ILE A 264 21.82 -48.48 -17.71
N ALA A 265 21.03 -47.75 -18.50
CA ALA A 265 20.81 -48.06 -19.91
C ALA A 265 22.12 -48.04 -20.72
N ASP A 266 23.02 -47.09 -20.45
CA ASP A 266 24.33 -47.00 -21.09
C ASP A 266 25.23 -48.20 -20.76
N LEU A 267 25.24 -48.67 -19.50
CA LEU A 267 25.97 -49.88 -19.12
C LEU A 267 25.45 -51.12 -19.88
N ILE A 268 24.13 -51.25 -20.00
CA ILE A 268 23.49 -52.35 -20.75
C ILE A 268 23.87 -52.26 -22.24
N ALA A 269 23.82 -51.05 -22.82
CA ALA A 269 24.19 -50.82 -24.22
C ALA A 269 25.66 -51.16 -24.50
N ASN A 270 26.55 -50.95 -23.53
CA ASN A 270 27.96 -51.35 -23.58
C ASN A 270 28.19 -52.85 -23.31
N GLY A 271 27.12 -53.65 -23.17
CA GLY A 271 27.19 -55.10 -23.02
C GLY A 271 27.41 -55.57 -21.59
N ASP A 272 27.43 -54.67 -20.60
CA ASP A 272 27.45 -55.08 -19.19
C ASP A 272 26.07 -55.54 -18.76
N LEU A 273 25.79 -56.80 -19.02
CA LEU A 273 24.58 -57.46 -18.56
C LEU A 273 24.70 -57.94 -17.11
N THR A 274 25.75 -57.61 -16.34
CA THR A 274 25.84 -57.99 -14.92
C THR A 274 25.10 -57.03 -14.00
N VAL A 275 24.76 -55.84 -14.51
CA VAL A 275 23.96 -54.83 -13.78
C VAL A 275 22.60 -55.37 -13.35
N LYS A 276 22.08 -54.83 -12.24
CA LYS A 276 20.75 -55.17 -11.71
C LYS A 276 19.95 -53.88 -11.55
N PRO A 277 19.22 -53.44 -12.59
CA PRO A 277 18.32 -52.31 -12.49
C PRO A 277 17.33 -52.56 -11.35
N LYS A 278 17.19 -51.61 -10.42
CA LYS A 278 16.24 -51.71 -9.30
C LYS A 278 15.15 -50.65 -9.50
N PRO A 279 13.88 -51.05 -9.73
CA PRO A 279 12.77 -50.11 -9.80
C PRO A 279 12.63 -49.30 -8.52
N MET A 280 12.36 -47.99 -8.64
CA MET A 280 12.23 -47.09 -7.47
C MET A 280 10.90 -47.27 -6.73
N SER A 281 9.87 -47.72 -7.43
CA SER A 281 8.55 -48.05 -6.89
C SER A 281 7.85 -49.05 -7.80
N ASP A 282 6.69 -49.54 -7.36
CA ASP A 282 5.75 -50.34 -8.18
C ASP A 282 5.16 -49.56 -9.38
N LYS A 283 5.43 -48.25 -9.46
CA LYS A 283 5.00 -47.36 -10.56
C LYS A 283 6.16 -46.95 -11.48
N ASP A 284 7.39 -47.37 -11.21
CA ASP A 284 8.55 -47.03 -12.03
C ASP A 284 8.61 -47.87 -13.31
N THR A 285 7.82 -47.46 -14.32
CA THR A 285 7.74 -48.17 -15.60
C THR A 285 9.09 -48.29 -16.30
N LEU A 286 9.94 -47.26 -16.23
CA LEU A 286 11.26 -47.30 -16.86
C LEU A 286 12.19 -48.28 -16.14
N GLY A 287 12.23 -48.25 -14.80
CA GLY A 287 13.01 -49.20 -14.00
C GLY A 287 12.59 -50.65 -14.24
N MET A 288 11.29 -50.93 -14.20
CA MET A 288 10.75 -52.27 -14.46
C MET A 288 11.05 -52.75 -15.90
N SER A 289 11.00 -51.83 -16.88
CA SER A 289 11.32 -52.15 -18.27
C SER A 289 12.81 -52.45 -18.47
N LEU A 290 13.71 -51.71 -17.81
CA LEU A 290 15.15 -51.98 -17.85
C LEU A 290 15.49 -53.32 -17.19
N GLU A 291 14.87 -53.64 -16.05
CA GLU A 291 15.04 -54.95 -15.40
C GLU A 291 14.64 -56.09 -16.35
N SER A 292 13.46 -55.99 -16.96
CA SER A 292 12.98 -56.96 -17.95
C SER A 292 13.88 -57.05 -19.19
N MET A 293 14.45 -55.92 -19.63
CA MET A 293 15.38 -55.87 -20.76
C MET A 293 16.66 -56.64 -20.45
N VAL A 294 17.25 -56.43 -19.27
CA VAL A 294 18.46 -57.16 -18.85
C VAL A 294 18.21 -58.65 -18.76
N GLU A 295 17.09 -59.07 -18.18
CA GLU A 295 16.73 -60.50 -18.11
C GLU A 295 16.62 -61.14 -19.50
N ARG A 296 15.94 -60.47 -20.43
CA ARG A 296 15.80 -60.97 -21.81
C ARG A 296 17.14 -61.03 -22.54
N LEU A 297 17.98 -59.99 -22.42
CA LEU A 297 19.30 -59.97 -23.05
C LEU A 297 20.21 -61.07 -22.49
N ARG A 298 20.19 -61.32 -21.17
CA ARG A 298 20.92 -62.45 -20.56
C ARG A 298 20.46 -63.79 -21.14
N GLY A 299 19.15 -63.97 -21.30
CA GLY A 299 18.58 -65.17 -21.93
C GLY A 299 19.09 -65.38 -23.35
N VAL A 300 19.06 -64.33 -24.17
CA VAL A 300 19.58 -64.38 -25.56
C VAL A 300 21.06 -64.75 -25.62
N VAL A 301 21.89 -64.20 -24.71
CA VAL A 301 23.32 -64.56 -24.64
C VAL A 301 23.52 -66.01 -24.20
N ALA A 302 22.73 -66.50 -23.25
CA ALA A 302 22.78 -67.90 -22.82
C ALA A 302 22.40 -68.87 -23.95
N ASP A 303 21.35 -68.55 -24.72
CA ASP A 303 20.93 -69.34 -25.87
C ASP A 303 22.01 -69.36 -26.97
N ALA A 304 22.67 -68.22 -27.23
CA ALA A 304 23.76 -68.13 -28.20
C ALA A 304 25.00 -68.93 -27.80
N LEU A 305 25.35 -68.94 -26.50
CA LEU A 305 26.42 -69.78 -25.96
C LEU A 305 26.10 -71.26 -26.14
N SER A 306 24.88 -71.68 -25.77
CA SER A 306 24.41 -73.06 -25.94
C SER A 306 24.44 -73.49 -27.42
N ALA A 307 24.00 -72.63 -28.35
CA ALA A 307 24.09 -72.89 -29.78
C ALA A 307 25.55 -73.01 -30.26
N SER A 308 26.45 -72.17 -29.76
CA SER A 308 27.88 -72.21 -30.10
C SER A 308 28.54 -73.49 -29.58
N ASP A 309 28.19 -73.94 -28.37
CA ASP A 309 28.66 -75.21 -27.81
C ASP A 309 28.17 -76.40 -28.63
N ASN A 310 26.92 -76.37 -29.08
CA ASN A 310 26.36 -77.39 -29.98
C ASN A 310 27.08 -77.40 -31.34
N VAL A 311 27.36 -76.24 -31.93
CA VAL A 311 28.12 -76.13 -33.20
C VAL A 311 29.56 -76.58 -33.04
N SER A 312 30.23 -76.22 -31.94
CA SER A 312 31.59 -76.66 -31.62
C SER A 312 31.66 -78.17 -31.49
N SER A 313 30.75 -78.75 -30.69
CA SER A 313 30.62 -80.20 -30.52
C SER A 313 30.33 -80.91 -31.86
N GLY A 314 29.40 -80.37 -32.66
CA GLY A 314 29.08 -80.90 -33.98
C GLY A 314 30.24 -80.80 -34.98
N SER A 315 31.03 -79.72 -34.93
CA SER A 315 32.21 -79.53 -35.78
C SER A 315 33.32 -80.51 -35.40
N GLN A 316 33.51 -80.77 -34.11
CA GLN A 316 34.45 -81.80 -33.63
C GLN A 316 34.06 -83.20 -34.12
N GLN A 317 32.77 -83.55 -34.02
CA GLN A 317 32.24 -84.81 -34.55
C GLN A 317 32.42 -84.93 -36.07
N LEU A 318 32.11 -83.86 -36.82
CA LEU A 318 32.27 -83.84 -38.28
C LEU A 318 33.74 -83.94 -38.71
N SER A 319 34.64 -83.28 -37.98
CA SER A 319 36.09 -83.38 -38.21
C SER A 319 36.57 -84.81 -38.03
N ALA A 320 36.19 -85.46 -36.92
CA ALA A 320 36.51 -86.86 -36.68
C ALA A 320 35.92 -87.79 -37.77
N GLY A 321 34.68 -87.53 -38.20
CA GLY A 321 34.05 -88.27 -39.31
C GLY A 321 34.76 -88.07 -40.65
N SER A 322 35.25 -86.86 -40.91
CA SER A 322 35.99 -86.52 -42.14
C SER A 322 37.39 -87.13 -42.16
N GLU A 323 38.08 -87.20 -41.02
CA GLU A 323 39.35 -87.94 -40.87
C GLU A 323 39.14 -89.43 -41.15
N GLN A 324 38.12 -90.03 -40.54
CA GLN A 324 37.77 -91.44 -40.76
C GLN A 324 37.41 -91.72 -42.22
N LEU A 325 36.64 -90.81 -42.86
CA LEU A 325 36.30 -90.92 -44.27
C LEU A 325 37.52 -90.76 -45.17
N SER A 326 38.43 -89.83 -44.87
CA SER A 326 39.69 -89.65 -45.59
C SER A 326 40.57 -90.89 -45.48
N GLN A 327 40.63 -91.51 -44.30
CA GLN A 327 41.33 -92.77 -44.09
C GLN A 327 40.73 -93.88 -44.97
N GLY A 328 39.41 -94.06 -44.92
CA GLY A 328 38.70 -95.05 -45.74
C GLY A 328 38.79 -94.79 -47.25
N ALA A 329 38.78 -93.52 -47.68
CA ALA A 329 38.99 -93.15 -49.08
C ALA A 329 40.42 -93.45 -49.54
N THR A 330 41.42 -93.27 -48.66
CA THR A 330 42.82 -93.65 -48.93
C THR A 330 42.95 -95.18 -49.06
N GLU A 331 42.30 -95.93 -48.18
CA GLU A 331 42.24 -97.40 -48.27
C GLU A 331 41.52 -97.86 -49.55
N GLN A 332 40.42 -97.21 -49.93
CA GLN A 332 39.74 -97.49 -51.20
C GLN A 332 40.60 -97.14 -52.42
N ALA A 333 41.31 -96.02 -52.40
CA ALA A 333 42.22 -95.64 -53.47
C ALA A 333 43.36 -96.66 -53.61
N SER A 334 43.96 -97.08 -52.50
CA SER A 334 44.97 -98.15 -52.47
C SER A 334 44.41 -99.47 -52.99
N SER A 335 43.18 -99.83 -52.61
CA SER A 335 42.52 -101.05 -53.09
C SER A 335 42.22 -100.98 -54.59
N ALA A 336 41.87 -99.79 -55.10
CA ALA A 336 41.64 -99.55 -56.52
C ALA A 336 42.95 -99.55 -57.34
N GLU A 337 44.06 -99.06 -56.78
CA GLU A 337 45.41 -99.19 -57.35
C GLU A 337 45.85 -100.66 -57.38
N GLU A 338 45.65 -101.41 -56.29
CA GLU A 338 45.98 -102.84 -56.21
C GLU A 338 45.13 -103.66 -57.19
N ALA A 339 43.84 -103.35 -57.31
CA ALA A 339 42.97 -103.95 -58.32
C ALA A 339 43.39 -103.59 -59.75
N SER A 340 43.80 -102.34 -60.00
CA SER A 340 44.30 -101.91 -61.30
C SER A 340 45.63 -102.57 -61.65
N ALA A 341 46.55 -102.71 -60.70
CA ALA A 341 47.81 -103.44 -60.84
C ALA A 341 47.55 -104.93 -61.10
N SER A 342 46.60 -105.54 -60.39
CA SER A 342 46.17 -106.92 -60.65
C SER A 342 45.56 -107.07 -62.05
N MET A 343 44.85 -106.07 -62.56
CA MET A 343 44.34 -106.06 -63.93
C MET A 343 45.45 -105.87 -64.97
N GLU A 344 46.47 -105.04 -64.71
CA GLU A 344 47.66 -104.93 -65.58
C GLU A 344 48.48 -106.24 -65.59
N GLU A 345 48.62 -106.91 -64.44
CA GLU A 345 49.31 -108.19 -64.32
C GLU A 345 48.54 -109.34 -65.01
N MET A 346 47.20 -109.26 -65.05
CA MET A 346 46.35 -110.15 -65.85
C MET A 346 46.38 -109.84 -67.35
N ALA A 347 46.59 -108.57 -67.77
CA ALA A 347 46.68 -108.19 -69.18
C ALA A 347 48.08 -108.41 -69.78
N ALA A 348 49.11 -108.52 -68.95
CA ALA A 348 50.49 -108.81 -69.33
C ALA A 348 50.82 -110.32 -69.41
N ASN A 349 49.87 -111.20 -69.06
CA ASN A 349 49.94 -112.66 -69.18
C ASN A 349 49.05 -113.18 -70.32
#